data_AF-A0A1G0ZBW0-F1
#
_entry.id   AF-A0A1G0ZBW0-F1
#
_cell.length_a   1.000
_cell.length_b   1.000
_cell.length_c   1.000
_cell.angle_alpha   90.00
_cell.angle_beta   90.00
_cell.angle_gamma   90.00
#
_symmetry.space_group_name_H-M   'P 1'
#
loop_
_entity.id
_entity.type
_entity.pdbx_description
1 polymer ?
#
loop_
_entity_poly.entity_id
_entity_poly.type
_entity_poly.pdbx_seq_one_letter_code
_entity_poly.pdbx_strand_id
1 'polypeptide(L)'
;MKRISTMNEKRNKTIAKSAVVLLTGAIFAFMTTSCSVLDWFGGKINDEEITDMEKDMGTPNQRATVYDESLKKFGLMLEAYNIASTKVQSKVISNDTAEKTLPDDVSKIMATSLNKMGRNIVFIPYDPNYVINESTTGGNINRSLPDIVVAGGITEFEKDLIEKGRDLKMEGQVQKGDWGSKYNADGGAGYKAGSNLSRMTLDLNLLDYKTQAALSGIQVSNTINIRKTNLGWSIGAYFQGCGLSFDYSLKKQQGIYSALRMLVELSVLEVLGKYFEVPYWRCLEGAQPDQAMCTRLLEEFTDLQEANQGAYLKEYLFLHGYDNFDRSKGFFNETEKQSLNEVMKQQAVANKGDLFMKLWMTVPLDEARKRIRDNKKVVELKRQELAEAQRKAQLIEAQKKAAEAQRAVQPQPQAQPQPQPLPAAVQPKPKAPAATGDSKEKPMGLGPVNEF
;
A
#
# COMPACT_ATOMS: atom_id res chain seq x y z
N MET A 1 53.06 53.36 54.43
CA MET A 1 52.46 52.32 53.56
C MET A 1 51.04 52.02 54.03
N LYS A 2 49.98 52.60 53.43
CA LYS A 2 48.58 52.40 53.90
C LYS A 2 47.48 52.44 52.81
N ARG A 3 47.83 52.33 51.52
CA ARG A 3 46.87 52.36 50.38
C ARG A 3 46.77 51.05 49.56
N ILE A 4 47.61 50.04 49.82
CA ILE A 4 47.59 48.77 49.07
C ILE A 4 46.58 47.77 49.68
N SER A 5 46.45 47.75 51.02
CA SER A 5 45.55 46.83 51.74
C SER A 5 44.08 46.96 51.31
N THR A 6 43.62 48.19 51.06
CA THR A 6 42.20 48.49 50.77
C THR A 6 41.74 48.13 49.35
N MET A 7 42.63 47.76 48.42
CA MET A 7 42.24 47.26 47.10
C MET A 7 41.99 45.74 47.08
N ASN A 8 42.75 44.96 47.85
CA ASN A 8 42.54 43.50 47.93
C ASN A 8 41.20 43.14 48.60
N GLU A 9 40.82 43.84 49.67
CA GLU A 9 39.54 43.58 50.34
C GLU A 9 38.32 43.84 49.42
N LYS A 10 38.40 44.88 48.58
CA LYS A 10 37.36 45.15 47.56
C LYS A 10 37.37 44.13 46.41
N ARG A 11 38.52 43.61 45.97
CA ARG A 11 38.57 42.51 44.98
C ARG A 11 37.90 41.24 45.51
N ASN A 12 38.22 40.82 46.74
CA ASN A 12 37.64 39.60 47.31
C ASN A 12 36.12 39.71 47.50
N LYS A 13 35.61 40.87 47.95
CA LYS A 13 34.16 41.07 48.13
C LYS A 13 33.37 41.11 46.81
N THR A 14 33.98 41.49 45.69
CA THR A 14 33.34 41.39 44.36
C THR A 14 33.37 39.95 43.82
N ILE A 15 34.51 39.27 43.91
CA ILE A 15 34.65 37.87 43.45
C ILE A 15 33.68 36.94 44.20
N ALA A 16 33.56 37.12 45.53
CA ALA A 16 32.61 36.35 46.34
C ALA A 16 31.15 36.56 45.92
N LYS A 17 30.75 37.79 45.53
CA LYS A 17 29.37 38.06 45.08
C LYS A 17 29.07 37.48 43.69
N SER A 18 30.02 37.54 42.76
CA SER A 18 29.84 36.91 41.43
C SER A 18 29.78 35.38 41.52
N ALA A 19 30.56 34.76 42.40
CA ALA A 19 30.54 33.30 42.62
C ALA A 19 29.19 32.80 43.16
N VAL A 20 28.60 33.52 44.13
CA VAL A 20 27.31 33.14 44.74
C VAL A 20 26.15 33.22 43.75
N VAL A 21 26.14 34.21 42.84
CA VAL A 21 25.06 34.35 41.83
C VAL A 21 25.13 33.28 40.74
N LEU A 22 26.34 32.86 40.33
CA LEU A 22 26.48 31.79 39.34
C LEU A 22 26.20 30.38 39.91
N LEU A 23 26.46 30.15 41.21
CA LEU A 23 26.12 28.88 41.86
C LEU A 23 24.62 28.73 42.18
N THR A 24 23.89 29.80 42.49
CA THR A 24 22.44 29.71 42.68
C THR A 24 21.66 29.63 41.36
N GLY A 25 22.16 30.24 40.29
CA GLY A 25 21.57 30.12 38.95
C GLY A 25 21.69 28.71 38.33
N ALA A 26 22.79 28.00 38.60
CA ALA A 26 23.04 26.69 38.00
C ALA A 26 22.29 25.51 38.67
N ILE A 27 21.95 25.63 39.95
CA ILE A 27 21.33 24.53 40.72
C ILE A 27 19.81 24.49 40.55
N PHE A 28 19.15 25.64 40.34
CA PHE A 28 17.69 25.70 40.16
C PHE A 28 17.20 25.27 38.76
N ALA A 29 18.10 25.03 37.81
CA ALA A 29 17.79 24.52 36.47
C ALA A 29 17.83 22.99 36.35
N PHE A 30 18.14 22.26 37.44
CA PHE A 30 18.33 20.80 37.44
C PHE A 30 17.44 20.02 38.42
N MET A 31 16.46 20.67 39.08
CA MET A 31 15.56 20.04 40.07
C MET A 31 14.11 19.85 39.59
N THR A 32 13.84 19.88 38.29
CA THR A 32 12.51 19.59 37.71
C THR A 32 12.51 18.48 36.64
N THR A 33 13.67 17.87 36.38
CA THR A 33 13.87 16.82 35.36
C THR A 33 14.53 15.55 35.92
N SER A 34 14.66 15.45 37.25
CA SER A 34 15.48 14.46 37.95
C SER A 34 14.67 13.32 38.59
N CYS A 35 13.81 12.66 37.82
CA CYS A 35 13.27 11.33 38.15
C CYS A 35 13.33 10.38 36.93
N SER A 36 12.89 10.83 35.75
CA SER A 36 12.76 9.97 34.56
C SER A 36 14.06 9.58 33.86
N VAL A 37 15.18 10.28 34.12
CA VAL A 37 16.47 10.02 33.45
C VAL A 37 17.31 8.98 34.19
N LEU A 38 17.16 8.84 35.51
CA LEU A 38 17.96 7.90 36.30
C LEU A 38 17.47 6.46 36.17
N ASP A 39 16.16 6.22 36.10
CA ASP A 39 15.60 4.87 35.92
C ASP A 39 15.91 4.28 34.53
N TRP A 40 16.19 5.13 33.52
CA TRP A 40 16.64 4.67 32.20
C TRP A 40 18.08 4.13 32.18
N PHE A 41 18.90 4.50 33.17
CA PHE A 41 20.28 4.00 33.35
C PHE A 41 20.42 3.00 34.51
N GLY A 42 19.62 3.16 35.56
CA GLY A 42 19.57 2.29 36.73
C GLY A 42 18.58 1.16 36.53
N GLY A 43 19.02 0.09 35.86
CA GLY A 43 18.23 -1.12 35.57
C GLY A 43 17.81 -1.94 36.79
N LYS A 44 16.96 -1.36 37.64
CA LYS A 44 16.21 -2.08 38.67
C LYS A 44 14.95 -2.64 38.01
N ILE A 45 14.82 -3.97 38.03
CA ILE A 45 13.56 -4.63 37.72
C ILE A 45 12.65 -4.38 38.94
N ASN A 46 11.50 -3.75 38.74
CA ASN A 46 10.47 -3.67 39.77
C ASN A 46 9.67 -4.98 39.76
N ASP A 47 9.39 -5.56 40.93
CA ASP A 47 8.62 -6.81 41.05
C ASP A 47 7.20 -6.69 40.45
N GLU A 48 6.68 -5.45 40.37
CA GLU A 48 5.43 -5.11 39.70
C GLU A 48 5.48 -5.40 38.18
N GLU A 49 6.60 -5.11 37.49
CA GLU A 49 6.75 -5.45 36.06
C GLU A 49 6.87 -6.97 35.85
N ILE A 50 7.44 -7.71 36.80
CA ILE A 50 7.45 -9.18 36.77
C ILE A 50 6.01 -9.73 36.94
N THR A 51 5.28 -9.20 37.92
CA THR A 51 3.92 -9.61 38.25
C THR A 51 2.96 -9.38 37.08
N ASP A 52 3.05 -8.24 36.40
CA ASP A 52 2.26 -7.97 35.19
C ASP A 52 2.70 -8.85 34.00
N MET A 53 3.99 -9.19 33.85
CA MET A 53 4.43 -10.15 32.84
C MET A 53 3.87 -11.56 33.08
N GLU A 54 3.78 -12.04 34.32
CA GLU A 54 3.19 -13.35 34.64
C GLU A 54 1.67 -13.38 34.36
N LYS A 55 0.98 -12.30 34.74
CA LYS A 55 -0.46 -12.09 34.50
C LYS A 55 -0.81 -12.00 33.00
N ASP A 56 0.05 -11.39 32.20
CA ASP A 56 0.00 -11.33 30.72
C ASP A 56 0.68 -12.54 30.02
N MET A 57 1.04 -13.59 30.79
CA MET A 57 1.29 -14.93 30.26
C MET A 57 0.12 -15.89 30.50
N GLY A 58 -0.70 -15.63 31.53
CA GLY A 58 -1.90 -16.43 31.85
C GLY A 58 -3.13 -16.17 30.97
N THR A 59 -3.13 -15.12 30.13
CA THR A 59 -4.29 -14.73 29.30
C THR A 59 -3.98 -14.78 27.80
N PRO A 60 -4.80 -15.48 26.96
CA PRO A 60 -4.62 -15.54 25.51
C PRO A 60 -4.91 -14.22 24.77
N ASN A 61 -4.00 -13.25 24.87
CA ASN A 61 -4.14 -11.93 24.25
C ASN A 61 -3.78 -11.94 22.75
N GLN A 62 -4.56 -11.20 21.94
CA GLN A 62 -4.32 -11.11 20.49
C GLN A 62 -3.00 -10.36 20.21
N ARG A 63 -2.12 -10.94 19.38
CA ARG A 63 -0.87 -10.31 18.95
C ARG A 63 -1.13 -9.24 17.87
N ALA A 64 -1.60 -8.07 18.29
CA ALA A 64 -1.53 -6.86 17.49
C ALA A 64 -0.08 -6.35 17.38
N THR A 65 0.22 -5.60 16.33
CA THR A 65 1.45 -4.82 16.16
C THR A 65 1.11 -3.34 16.00
N VAL A 66 2.14 -2.50 15.96
CA VAL A 66 2.01 -1.05 15.71
C VAL A 66 1.36 -0.77 14.33
N TYR A 67 1.41 -1.71 13.39
CA TYR A 67 0.87 -1.54 12.03
C TYR A 67 -0.51 -2.16 11.78
N ASP A 68 -1.16 -2.75 12.79
CA ASP A 68 -2.52 -3.29 12.64
C ASP A 68 -3.51 -2.22 12.13
N GLU A 69 -3.47 -1.01 12.70
CA GLU A 69 -4.31 0.09 12.25
C GLU A 69 -3.80 0.73 10.95
N SER A 70 -2.49 0.77 10.71
CA SER A 70 -1.92 1.24 9.44
C SER A 70 -2.41 0.41 8.25
N LEU A 71 -2.43 -0.91 8.37
CA LEU A 71 -2.88 -1.83 7.33
C LEU A 71 -4.39 -1.70 7.07
N LYS A 72 -5.20 -1.61 8.13
CA LYS A 72 -6.65 -1.36 8.02
C LYS A 72 -6.93 -0.02 7.34
N LYS A 73 -6.24 1.04 7.78
CA LYS A 73 -6.35 2.40 7.23
C LYS A 73 -5.96 2.47 5.76
N PHE A 74 -4.94 1.71 5.34
CA PHE A 74 -4.58 1.58 3.93
C PHE A 74 -5.71 0.95 3.12
N GLY A 75 -6.38 -0.08 3.64
CA GLY A 75 -7.62 -0.62 3.06
C GLY A 75 -8.71 0.45 2.85
N LEU A 76 -8.91 1.33 3.85
CA LEU A 76 -9.83 2.47 3.72
C LEU A 76 -9.35 3.50 2.68
N MET A 77 -8.03 3.68 2.52
CA MET A 77 -7.47 4.54 1.47
C MET A 77 -7.70 3.95 0.07
N LEU A 78 -7.54 2.64 -0.13
CA LEU A 78 -7.88 2.00 -1.42
C LEU A 78 -9.36 2.23 -1.79
N GLU A 79 -10.28 2.17 -0.81
CA GLU A 79 -11.68 2.57 -1.02
C GLU A 79 -11.85 4.07 -1.33
N ALA A 80 -11.06 4.95 -0.70
CA ALA A 80 -11.16 6.41 -0.83
C ALA A 80 -10.58 6.98 -2.13
N TYR A 81 -9.55 6.33 -2.68
CA TYR A 81 -8.91 6.69 -3.95
C TYR A 81 -9.57 5.96 -5.15
N ASN A 82 -10.76 5.36 -4.94
CA ASN A 82 -11.55 4.65 -5.94
C ASN A 82 -10.87 3.42 -6.59
N ILE A 83 -9.80 2.90 -5.96
CA ILE A 83 -9.05 1.75 -6.45
C ILE A 83 -9.97 0.52 -6.58
N ALA A 84 -9.77 -0.26 -7.63
CA ALA A 84 -10.45 -1.54 -7.82
C ALA A 84 -10.09 -2.57 -6.72
N SER A 85 -10.85 -3.66 -6.63
CA SER A 85 -10.43 -4.81 -5.83
C SER A 85 -9.40 -5.60 -6.63
N THR A 86 -8.19 -5.76 -6.08
CA THR A 86 -7.03 -6.35 -6.75
C THR A 86 -6.63 -7.66 -6.08
N LYS A 87 -6.27 -8.64 -6.90
CA LYS A 87 -5.97 -9.99 -6.47
C LYS A 87 -4.46 -10.18 -6.39
N VAL A 88 -3.99 -10.42 -5.18
CA VAL A 88 -2.56 -10.45 -4.86
C VAL A 88 -2.16 -11.88 -4.50
N GLN A 89 -1.23 -12.44 -5.25
CA GLN A 89 -0.58 -13.72 -4.94
C GLN A 89 0.81 -13.47 -4.34
N SER A 90 1.36 -14.48 -3.67
CA SER A 90 2.72 -14.47 -3.13
C SER A 90 3.48 -15.67 -3.69
N LYS A 91 4.74 -15.46 -4.09
CA LYS A 91 5.74 -16.54 -4.08
C LYS A 91 6.09 -16.90 -2.62
N VAL A 92 6.87 -17.96 -2.42
CA VAL A 92 7.50 -18.15 -1.10
C VAL A 92 8.44 -16.96 -0.88
N ILE A 93 8.28 -16.27 0.26
CA ILE A 93 9.17 -15.21 0.73
C ILE A 93 10.12 -15.89 1.72
N SER A 94 11.26 -16.31 1.23
CA SER A 94 12.24 -17.15 1.94
C SER A 94 13.18 -16.35 2.84
N ASN A 95 13.82 -17.04 3.76
CA ASN A 95 15.07 -16.59 4.35
C ASN A 95 16.22 -16.94 3.41
N ASP A 96 16.75 -15.95 2.69
CA ASP A 96 17.85 -16.14 1.74
C ASP A 96 19.23 -15.92 2.40
N THR A 97 19.23 -15.64 3.73
CA THR A 97 20.44 -15.50 4.55
C THR A 97 20.98 -16.85 5.03
N ALA A 98 22.23 -16.86 5.52
CA ALA A 98 22.82 -18.05 6.14
C ALA A 98 22.35 -18.30 7.61
N GLU A 99 21.53 -17.43 8.20
CA GLU A 99 21.17 -17.49 9.62
C GLU A 99 20.00 -18.44 9.88
N LYS A 100 20.21 -19.42 10.78
CA LYS A 100 19.23 -20.47 11.12
C LYS A 100 18.33 -20.14 12.33
N THR A 101 18.48 -18.98 12.95
CA THR A 101 17.55 -18.52 14.00
C THR A 101 16.33 -17.76 13.47
N LEU A 102 16.36 -17.39 12.18
CA LEU A 102 15.20 -16.88 11.43
C LEU A 102 14.34 -18.03 10.89
N PRO A 103 13.02 -17.82 10.68
CA PRO A 103 12.16 -18.81 10.05
C PRO A 103 12.44 -18.92 8.55
N ASP A 104 12.31 -20.12 7.99
CA ASP A 104 12.57 -20.39 6.56
C ASP A 104 11.61 -19.66 5.60
N ASP A 105 10.37 -19.37 6.03
CA ASP A 105 9.37 -18.59 5.29
C ASP A 105 8.71 -17.50 6.14
N VAL A 106 8.34 -16.39 5.49
CA VAL A 106 7.48 -15.33 6.05
C VAL A 106 6.20 -15.07 5.26
N SER A 107 5.91 -15.86 4.21
CA SER A 107 4.69 -15.73 3.40
C SER A 107 3.41 -15.79 4.23
N LYS A 108 3.39 -16.54 5.34
CA LYS A 108 2.25 -16.59 6.28
C LYS A 108 2.03 -15.27 7.01
N ILE A 109 3.11 -14.55 7.35
CA ILE A 109 3.01 -13.20 7.90
C ILE A 109 2.46 -12.27 6.82
N MET A 110 3.06 -12.30 5.63
CA MET A 110 2.69 -11.45 4.49
C MET A 110 1.21 -11.60 4.11
N ALA A 111 0.69 -12.83 4.02
CA ALA A 111 -0.72 -13.13 3.78
C ALA A 111 -1.64 -12.57 4.87
N THR A 112 -1.20 -12.60 6.14
CA THR A 112 -1.93 -11.97 7.25
C THR A 112 -1.94 -10.45 7.09
N SER A 113 -0.82 -9.84 6.69
CA SER A 113 -0.71 -8.39 6.45
C SER A 113 -1.65 -7.92 5.34
N LEU A 114 -1.71 -8.65 4.23
CA LEU A 114 -2.64 -8.39 3.12
C LEU A 114 -4.10 -8.48 3.58
N ASN A 115 -4.46 -9.54 4.32
CA ASN A 115 -5.83 -9.73 4.81
C ASN A 115 -6.28 -8.63 5.80
N LYS A 116 -5.35 -8.00 6.56
CA LYS A 116 -5.65 -6.83 7.40
C LYS A 116 -6.10 -5.59 6.59
N MET A 117 -5.77 -5.51 5.31
CA MET A 117 -6.22 -4.42 4.40
C MET A 117 -7.68 -4.59 3.92
N GLY A 118 -8.31 -5.74 4.15
CA GLY A 118 -9.71 -5.98 3.80
C GLY A 118 -10.00 -6.01 2.29
N ARG A 119 -11.29 -5.87 1.94
CA ARG A 119 -11.90 -6.27 0.65
C ARG A 119 -11.30 -5.70 -0.66
N ASN A 120 -10.50 -4.64 -0.59
CA ASN A 120 -9.81 -4.12 -1.77
C ASN A 120 -8.59 -4.97 -2.16
N ILE A 121 -8.09 -5.81 -1.24
CA ILE A 121 -7.02 -6.77 -1.48
C ILE A 121 -7.59 -8.18 -1.29
N VAL A 122 -7.56 -8.98 -2.35
CA VAL A 122 -7.94 -10.40 -2.29
C VAL A 122 -6.67 -11.23 -2.35
N PHE A 123 -6.23 -11.77 -1.22
CA PHE A 123 -5.08 -12.67 -1.20
C PHE A 123 -5.43 -14.02 -1.84
N ILE A 124 -4.66 -14.43 -2.85
CA ILE A 124 -4.81 -15.73 -3.52
C ILE A 124 -3.59 -16.59 -3.16
N PRO A 125 -3.72 -17.57 -2.24
CA PRO A 125 -2.62 -18.47 -1.90
C PRO A 125 -2.22 -19.32 -3.11
N TYR A 126 -0.94 -19.71 -3.14
CA TYR A 126 -0.42 -20.64 -4.14
C TYR A 126 0.17 -21.87 -3.44
N ASP A 127 -0.36 -23.04 -3.74
CA ASP A 127 0.18 -24.34 -3.32
C ASP A 127 0.35 -25.21 -4.59
N PRO A 128 1.59 -25.45 -5.05
CA PRO A 128 1.85 -26.31 -6.21
C PRO A 128 1.31 -27.73 -6.04
N ASN A 129 1.37 -28.28 -4.82
CA ASN A 129 0.94 -29.66 -4.55
C ASN A 129 -0.58 -29.77 -4.67
N TYR A 130 -1.32 -28.79 -4.11
CA TYR A 130 -2.77 -28.71 -4.30
C TYR A 130 -3.14 -28.58 -5.79
N VAL A 131 -2.43 -27.70 -6.52
CA VAL A 131 -2.65 -27.47 -7.95
C VAL A 131 -2.44 -28.74 -8.79
N ILE A 132 -1.36 -29.48 -8.54
CA ILE A 132 -1.01 -30.73 -9.23
C ILE A 132 -1.96 -31.87 -8.84
N ASN A 133 -2.30 -32.00 -7.56
CA ASN A 133 -3.21 -33.05 -7.08
C ASN A 133 -4.64 -32.85 -7.60
N GLU A 134 -5.14 -31.61 -7.69
CA GLU A 134 -6.46 -31.32 -8.29
C GLU A 134 -6.48 -31.71 -9.79
N SER A 135 -5.43 -31.34 -10.53
CA SER A 135 -5.26 -31.73 -11.95
C SER A 135 -5.22 -33.26 -12.14
N THR A 136 -4.57 -33.97 -11.21
CA THR A 136 -4.43 -35.43 -11.25
C THR A 136 -5.72 -36.16 -10.85
N THR A 137 -6.59 -35.52 -10.06
CA THR A 137 -7.86 -36.10 -9.59
C THR A 137 -9.07 -35.69 -10.44
N GLY A 138 -8.87 -34.90 -11.49
CA GLY A 138 -9.96 -34.42 -12.36
C GLY A 138 -10.84 -33.35 -11.72
N GLY A 139 -10.34 -32.66 -10.68
CA GLY A 139 -11.03 -31.52 -10.08
C GLY A 139 -11.08 -30.33 -11.05
N ASN A 140 -12.19 -29.59 -11.01
CA ASN A 140 -12.38 -28.37 -11.79
C ASN A 140 -12.96 -27.26 -10.91
N ILE A 141 -12.11 -26.69 -10.06
CA ILE A 141 -12.43 -25.47 -9.32
C ILE A 141 -12.21 -24.27 -10.25
N ASN A 142 -13.21 -23.39 -10.36
CA ASN A 142 -13.08 -22.11 -11.06
C ASN A 142 -12.18 -21.16 -10.26
N ARG A 143 -10.86 -21.35 -10.37
CA ARG A 143 -9.84 -20.57 -9.65
C ARG A 143 -9.78 -19.16 -10.21
N SER A 144 -9.95 -18.16 -9.35
CA SER A 144 -9.64 -16.78 -9.71
C SER A 144 -8.15 -16.64 -9.96
N LEU A 145 -7.77 -16.13 -11.13
CA LEU A 145 -6.38 -15.74 -11.41
C LEU A 145 -6.01 -14.46 -10.63
N PRO A 146 -4.77 -14.31 -10.13
CA PRO A 146 -4.23 -13.06 -9.60
C PRO A 146 -4.08 -11.98 -10.68
N ASP A 147 -3.96 -10.73 -10.23
CA ASP A 147 -3.55 -9.60 -11.07
C ASP A 147 -2.03 -9.36 -10.92
N ILE A 148 -1.52 -9.42 -9.68
CA ILE A 148 -0.09 -9.27 -9.34
C ILE A 148 0.42 -10.39 -8.43
N VAL A 149 1.74 -10.61 -8.48
CA VAL A 149 2.47 -11.54 -7.60
C VAL A 149 3.54 -10.78 -6.84
N VAL A 150 3.53 -10.88 -5.50
CA VAL A 150 4.64 -10.41 -4.65
C VAL A 150 5.72 -11.49 -4.62
N ALA A 151 6.97 -11.08 -4.79
CA ALA A 151 8.16 -11.90 -4.58
C ALA A 151 9.22 -11.12 -3.78
N GLY A 152 10.29 -11.80 -3.38
CA GLY A 152 11.31 -11.25 -2.48
C GLY A 152 11.71 -12.23 -1.39
N GLY A 153 12.52 -11.78 -0.44
CA GLY A 153 13.10 -12.61 0.61
C GLY A 153 13.80 -11.78 1.69
N ILE A 154 14.14 -12.40 2.81
CA ILE A 154 15.04 -11.81 3.81
C ILE A 154 16.46 -11.94 3.24
N THR A 155 17.02 -10.83 2.79
CA THR A 155 18.28 -10.80 2.04
C THR A 155 19.50 -10.51 2.91
N GLU A 156 19.32 -9.82 4.04
CA GLU A 156 20.39 -9.56 5.01
C GLU A 156 19.96 -9.90 6.44
N PHE A 157 20.87 -10.52 7.20
CA PHE A 157 20.79 -10.57 8.66
C PHE A 157 22.19 -10.48 9.27
N GLU A 158 22.51 -9.33 9.86
CA GLU A 158 23.78 -9.13 10.57
C GLU A 158 23.53 -9.27 12.07
N LYS A 159 23.97 -10.37 12.66
CA LYS A 159 23.82 -10.64 14.08
C LYS A 159 24.96 -10.02 14.90
N ASP A 160 24.63 -9.43 16.05
CA ASP A 160 25.61 -8.92 17.04
C ASP A 160 26.63 -7.90 16.46
N LEU A 161 26.27 -7.20 15.37
CA LEU A 161 27.00 -6.16 14.61
C LEU A 161 27.75 -5.12 15.48
N ILE A 162 27.24 -4.81 16.67
CA ILE A 162 27.97 -4.02 17.68
C ILE A 162 27.71 -4.63 19.06
N GLU A 163 28.72 -5.20 19.70
CA GLU A 163 28.73 -5.50 21.13
C GLU A 163 29.33 -4.33 21.92
N LYS A 164 28.50 -3.58 22.65
CA LYS A 164 28.96 -2.58 23.62
C LYS A 164 28.94 -3.16 25.03
N GLY A 165 30.03 -3.82 25.41
CA GLY A 165 30.29 -4.25 26.78
C GLY A 165 30.99 -3.16 27.61
N ARG A 166 30.41 -2.78 28.74
CA ARG A 166 31.14 -2.15 29.85
C ARG A 166 31.22 -3.14 31.01
N ASP A 167 32.40 -3.74 31.18
CA ASP A 167 32.79 -4.48 32.38
C ASP A 167 33.20 -3.48 33.47
N LEU A 168 32.28 -3.12 34.37
CA LEU A 168 32.66 -2.36 35.56
C LEU A 168 33.12 -3.33 36.65
N LYS A 169 34.41 -3.70 36.62
CA LYS A 169 35.05 -4.50 37.68
C LYS A 169 35.53 -3.59 38.82
N MET A 170 34.73 -3.49 39.88
CA MET A 170 35.22 -2.96 41.15
C MET A 170 35.72 -4.10 42.03
N GLU A 171 36.99 -4.46 41.87
CA GLU A 171 37.73 -5.31 42.82
C GLU A 171 38.15 -4.46 44.03
N GLY A 172 37.16 -4.16 44.89
CA GLY A 172 37.36 -3.41 46.13
C GLY A 172 37.55 -4.35 47.33
N GLN A 173 38.78 -4.55 47.79
CA GLN A 173 39.04 -5.28 49.03
C GLN A 173 38.58 -4.46 50.25
N VAL A 174 37.40 -4.76 50.79
CA VAL A 174 36.90 -4.12 52.01
C VAL A 174 37.64 -4.70 53.21
N GLN A 175 38.69 -4.00 53.65
CA GLN A 175 39.44 -4.35 54.85
C GLN A 175 38.69 -3.93 56.13
N LYS A 176 38.72 -4.79 57.13
CA LYS A 176 38.11 -4.59 58.45
C LYS A 176 38.58 -3.29 59.10
N GLY A 177 37.66 -2.34 59.21
CA GLY A 177 37.89 -0.99 59.71
C GLY A 177 37.16 0.06 58.89
N ASP A 178 37.08 -0.14 57.56
CA ASP A 178 36.37 0.80 56.70
C ASP A 178 34.84 0.67 56.86
N TRP A 179 34.17 1.82 56.85
CA TRP A 179 32.73 2.01 57.12
C TRP A 179 32.13 1.18 58.29
N GLY A 180 32.95 0.82 59.29
CA GLY A 180 32.53 0.06 60.48
C GLY A 180 32.42 -1.46 60.30
N SER A 181 32.82 -2.03 59.16
CA SER A 181 32.79 -3.49 58.96
C SER A 181 33.73 -4.24 59.90
N LYS A 182 33.24 -5.34 60.48
CA LYS A 182 34.01 -6.23 61.39
C LYS A 182 34.65 -7.44 60.70
N TYR A 183 34.39 -7.64 59.40
CA TYR A 183 34.83 -8.79 58.61
C TYR A 183 35.52 -8.31 57.33
N ASN A 184 36.54 -9.06 56.89
CA ASN A 184 37.09 -8.94 55.53
C ASN A 184 36.21 -9.75 54.59
N ALA A 185 35.86 -9.20 53.43
CA ALA A 185 35.10 -9.91 52.40
C ALA A 185 35.56 -9.50 50.99
N ASP A 186 36.12 -10.45 50.23
CA ASP A 186 36.38 -10.27 48.80
C ASP A 186 35.06 -10.45 48.03
N GLY A 187 34.35 -9.34 47.81
CA GLY A 187 33.05 -9.28 47.14
C GLY A 187 33.12 -8.58 45.79
N GLY A 188 33.63 -9.26 44.76
CA GLY A 188 33.77 -8.71 43.41
C GLY A 188 32.44 -8.49 42.69
N ALA A 189 31.82 -7.32 42.87
CA ALA A 189 30.57 -6.94 42.21
C ALA A 189 30.80 -6.47 40.75
N GLY A 190 30.96 -7.42 39.83
CA GLY A 190 31.14 -7.14 38.40
C GLY A 190 29.83 -6.84 37.68
N TYR A 191 29.54 -5.56 37.40
CA TYR A 191 28.38 -5.18 36.56
C TYR A 191 28.76 -5.20 35.08
N LYS A 192 28.14 -6.11 34.31
CA LYS A 192 28.30 -6.22 32.85
C LYS A 192 27.14 -5.54 32.12
N ALA A 193 27.31 -4.28 31.76
CA ALA A 193 26.36 -3.60 30.88
C ALA A 193 26.68 -3.95 29.43
N GLY A 194 25.93 -4.91 28.87
CA GLY A 194 25.98 -5.28 27.45
C GLY A 194 24.79 -4.70 26.69
N SER A 195 25.02 -4.24 25.45
CA SER A 195 23.95 -4.16 24.46
C SER A 195 24.47 -4.55 23.08
N ASN A 196 23.75 -5.47 22.44
CA ASN A 196 24.09 -6.02 21.13
C ASN A 196 23.17 -5.40 20.09
N LEU A 197 23.73 -4.88 18.99
CA LEU A 197 22.95 -4.48 17.82
C LEU A 197 22.90 -5.64 16.81
N SER A 198 21.76 -5.87 16.18
CA SER A 198 21.64 -6.72 14.99
C SER A 198 20.86 -5.96 13.91
N ARG A 199 20.98 -6.37 12.65
CA ARG A 199 20.29 -5.78 11.49
C ARG A 199 19.57 -6.88 10.71
N MET A 200 18.45 -6.54 10.09
CA MET A 200 17.70 -7.39 9.19
C MET A 200 17.15 -6.56 8.02
N THR A 201 17.31 -7.04 6.79
CA THR A 201 16.76 -6.40 5.58
C THR A 201 15.81 -7.36 4.85
N LEU A 202 14.69 -6.82 4.38
CA LEU A 202 13.66 -7.51 3.61
C LEU A 202 13.46 -6.76 2.29
N ASP A 203 13.71 -7.45 1.18
CA ASP A 203 13.47 -6.93 -0.16
C ASP A 203 12.18 -7.54 -0.72
N LEU A 204 11.29 -6.72 -1.28
CA LEU A 204 10.12 -7.18 -2.02
C LEU A 204 10.00 -6.47 -3.37
N ASN A 205 9.56 -7.22 -4.38
CA ASN A 205 9.21 -6.73 -5.71
C ASN A 205 7.86 -7.29 -6.17
N LEU A 206 7.24 -6.63 -7.15
CA LEU A 206 6.01 -7.09 -7.78
C LEU A 206 6.26 -7.59 -9.20
N LEU A 207 5.53 -8.63 -9.58
CA LEU A 207 5.45 -9.17 -10.93
C LEU A 207 4.01 -9.02 -11.46
N ASP A 208 3.84 -8.66 -12.73
CA ASP A 208 2.55 -8.81 -13.42
C ASP A 208 2.25 -10.31 -13.61
N TYR A 209 1.04 -10.75 -13.27
CA TYR A 209 0.72 -12.18 -13.27
C TYR A 209 0.74 -12.81 -14.69
N LYS A 210 0.36 -12.04 -15.72
CA LYS A 210 0.18 -12.55 -17.10
C LYS A 210 1.50 -12.72 -17.85
N THR A 211 2.43 -11.80 -17.63
CA THR A 211 3.74 -11.74 -18.30
C THR A 211 4.86 -12.32 -17.46
N GLN A 212 4.66 -12.45 -16.13
CA GLN A 212 5.69 -12.77 -15.13
C GLN A 212 6.86 -11.75 -15.10
N ALA A 213 6.72 -10.60 -15.77
CA ALA A 213 7.72 -9.54 -15.76
C ALA A 213 7.64 -8.73 -14.47
N ALA A 214 8.80 -8.27 -13.98
CA ALA A 214 8.88 -7.41 -12.81
C ALA A 214 8.41 -5.98 -13.14
N LEU A 215 7.69 -5.36 -12.21
CA LEU A 215 7.20 -3.99 -12.34
C LEU A 215 8.29 -2.98 -11.95
N SER A 216 8.88 -2.33 -12.95
CA SER A 216 9.94 -1.32 -12.77
C SER A 216 9.51 -0.18 -11.84
N GLY A 217 10.37 0.15 -10.87
CA GLY A 217 10.11 1.23 -9.89
C GLY A 217 9.21 0.83 -8.71
N ILE A 218 8.61 -0.37 -8.74
CA ILE A 218 7.69 -0.87 -7.72
C ILE A 218 8.39 -1.96 -6.88
N GLN A 219 9.42 -1.52 -6.16
CA GLN A 219 10.18 -2.32 -5.22
C GLN A 219 10.36 -1.60 -3.87
N VAL A 220 10.68 -2.39 -2.85
CA VAL A 220 11.03 -1.93 -1.50
C VAL A 220 12.23 -2.73 -0.99
N SER A 221 13.13 -2.04 -0.30
CA SER A 221 14.28 -2.60 0.41
C SER A 221 14.31 -1.95 1.78
N ASN A 222 13.83 -2.68 2.79
CA ASN A 222 13.55 -2.12 4.11
C ASN A 222 14.41 -2.81 5.18
N THR A 223 15.02 -2.00 6.04
CA THR A 223 16.00 -2.45 7.05
C THR A 223 15.54 -2.08 8.45
N ILE A 224 15.64 -3.03 9.38
CA ILE A 224 15.31 -2.84 10.78
C ILE A 224 16.52 -3.19 11.66
N ASN A 225 16.88 -2.32 12.61
CA ASN A 225 17.95 -2.58 13.55
C ASN A 225 17.35 -3.00 14.90
N ILE A 226 17.82 -4.11 15.42
CA ILE A 226 17.29 -4.80 16.59
C ILE A 226 18.36 -4.72 17.69
N ARG A 227 18.12 -3.91 18.71
CA ARG A 227 19.04 -3.71 19.83
C ARG A 227 18.60 -4.54 21.04
N LYS A 228 19.34 -5.61 21.32
CA LYS A 228 19.18 -6.39 22.55
C LYS A 228 19.90 -5.69 23.71
N THR A 229 19.23 -5.55 24.84
CA THR A 229 19.81 -5.08 26.11
C THR A 229 19.56 -6.11 27.22
N ASN A 230 20.26 -6.00 28.35
CA ASN A 230 20.04 -6.89 29.49
C ASN A 230 18.60 -6.84 30.07
N LEU A 231 17.85 -5.77 29.80
CA LEU A 231 16.50 -5.52 30.33
C LEU A 231 15.38 -5.82 29.33
N GLY A 232 15.70 -6.07 28.05
CA GLY A 232 14.69 -6.23 27.00
C GLY A 232 15.21 -5.94 25.59
N TRP A 233 14.32 -5.98 24.60
CA TRP A 233 14.63 -5.72 23.20
C TRP A 233 14.10 -4.34 22.80
N SER A 234 14.94 -3.46 22.27
CA SER A 234 14.50 -2.24 21.59
C SER A 234 14.74 -2.36 20.09
N ILE A 235 13.82 -1.81 19.30
CA ILE A 235 13.82 -1.92 17.84
C ILE A 235 13.90 -0.49 17.28
N GLY A 236 15.04 -0.17 16.68
CA GLY A 236 15.30 1.11 16.02
C GLY A 236 15.28 0.90 14.51
N ALA A 237 14.17 1.25 13.88
CA ALA A 237 13.99 1.05 12.44
C ALA A 237 14.46 2.28 11.66
N TYR A 238 15.05 2.06 10.48
CA TYR A 238 15.61 3.14 9.66
C TYR A 238 15.46 2.80 8.17
N PHE A 239 14.62 3.57 7.48
CA PHE A 239 14.25 3.30 6.10
C PHE A 239 14.86 4.33 5.14
N GLN A 240 15.57 3.83 4.13
CA GLN A 240 16.20 4.67 3.11
C GLN A 240 15.14 5.10 2.08
N GLY A 241 14.85 6.40 2.01
CA GLY A 241 13.92 6.99 1.05
C GLY A 241 12.89 7.92 1.68
N CYS A 242 12.16 7.45 2.70
CA CYS A 242 11.10 8.21 3.38
C CYS A 242 11.56 8.94 4.66
N GLY A 243 12.86 8.90 4.99
CA GLY A 243 13.44 9.60 6.14
C GLY A 243 12.91 9.13 7.50
N LEU A 244 12.28 7.96 7.54
CA LEU A 244 11.47 7.48 8.65
C LEU A 244 12.35 6.70 9.64
N SER A 245 12.59 7.30 10.80
CA SER A 245 13.24 6.66 11.95
C SER A 245 12.25 6.52 13.10
N PHE A 246 12.05 5.32 13.63
CA PHE A 246 11.28 5.12 14.85
C PHE A 246 12.02 4.19 15.83
N ASP A 247 11.98 4.56 17.10
CA ASP A 247 12.49 3.76 18.22
C ASP A 247 11.31 3.17 19.00
N TYR A 248 11.10 1.86 18.88
CA TYR A 248 10.04 1.13 19.57
C TYR A 248 10.63 0.16 20.61
N SER A 249 10.29 0.37 21.88
CA SER A 249 10.84 -0.43 23.00
C SER A 249 9.92 -1.59 23.37
N LEU A 250 10.32 -2.83 23.04
CA LEU A 250 9.63 -4.04 23.46
C LEU A 250 10.11 -4.46 24.86
N LYS A 251 9.37 -4.03 25.89
CA LYS A 251 9.58 -4.47 27.28
C LYS A 251 9.48 -5.99 27.48
N LYS A 252 8.71 -6.70 26.63
CA LYS A 252 8.49 -8.16 26.71
C LYS A 252 9.57 -8.92 25.93
N GLN A 253 9.85 -10.17 26.29
CA GLN A 253 10.79 -11.07 25.56
C GLN A 253 10.32 -11.50 24.14
N GLN A 254 9.45 -10.72 23.50
CA GLN A 254 9.05 -10.90 22.10
C GLN A 254 10.18 -10.41 21.17
N GLY A 255 11.24 -11.22 21.05
CA GLY A 255 12.46 -10.89 20.30
C GLY A 255 12.29 -10.82 18.78
N ILE A 256 13.32 -11.25 18.03
CA ILE A 256 13.51 -11.05 16.57
C ILE A 256 12.23 -11.27 15.73
N TYR A 257 11.41 -12.27 16.04
CA TYR A 257 10.13 -12.55 15.36
C TYR A 257 9.12 -11.39 15.37
N SER A 258 9.16 -10.51 16.38
CA SER A 258 8.34 -9.29 16.44
C SER A 258 8.86 -8.21 15.49
N ALA A 259 10.19 -8.01 15.45
CA ALA A 259 10.85 -7.11 14.48
C ALA A 259 10.59 -7.57 13.03
N LEU A 260 10.79 -8.86 12.75
CA LEU A 260 10.52 -9.47 11.45
C LEU A 260 9.05 -9.29 11.03
N ARG A 261 8.10 -9.44 11.97
CA ARG A 261 6.69 -9.18 11.66
C ARG A 261 6.43 -7.72 11.28
N MET A 262 6.93 -6.77 12.05
CA MET A 262 6.77 -5.35 11.74
C MET A 262 7.43 -4.97 10.40
N LEU A 263 8.61 -5.56 10.10
CA LEU A 263 9.31 -5.37 8.84
C LEU A 263 8.49 -5.86 7.64
N VAL A 264 7.89 -7.06 7.73
CA VAL A 264 6.99 -7.59 6.68
C VAL A 264 5.73 -6.74 6.56
N GLU A 265 5.11 -6.33 7.67
CA GLU A 265 3.90 -5.51 7.66
C GLU A 265 4.12 -4.13 7.02
N LEU A 266 5.25 -3.47 7.30
CA LEU A 266 5.62 -2.20 6.65
C LEU A 266 5.96 -2.39 5.17
N SER A 267 6.76 -3.40 4.81
CA SER A 267 7.20 -3.59 3.42
C SER A 267 6.04 -3.96 2.50
N VAL A 268 5.04 -4.69 3.01
CA VAL A 268 3.78 -4.95 2.29
C VAL A 268 2.94 -3.68 2.13
N LEU A 269 2.86 -2.83 3.16
CA LEU A 269 2.17 -1.53 3.08
C LEU A 269 2.84 -0.60 2.05
N GLU A 270 4.17 -0.55 2.03
CA GLU A 270 4.94 0.29 1.12
C GLU A 270 4.89 -0.19 -0.32
N VAL A 271 5.12 -1.48 -0.59
CA VAL A 271 5.14 -2.00 -1.98
C VAL A 271 3.76 -1.88 -2.64
N LEU A 272 2.68 -2.08 -1.88
CA LEU A 272 1.32 -1.83 -2.37
C LEU A 272 0.99 -0.33 -2.43
N GLY A 273 1.53 0.49 -1.53
CA GLY A 273 1.44 1.95 -1.62
C GLY A 273 1.99 2.48 -2.94
N LYS A 274 3.21 2.06 -3.29
CA LYS A 274 3.87 2.38 -4.56
C LYS A 274 3.09 1.82 -5.77
N TYR A 275 2.53 0.61 -5.67
CA TYR A 275 1.75 -0.02 -6.75
C TYR A 275 0.41 0.67 -7.04
N PHE A 276 -0.35 1.02 -6.01
CA PHE A 276 -1.65 1.69 -6.18
C PHE A 276 -1.54 3.22 -6.29
N GLU A 277 -0.32 3.75 -6.22
CA GLU A 277 -0.04 5.19 -6.22
C GLU A 277 -0.75 5.94 -5.07
N VAL A 278 -0.97 5.23 -3.96
CA VAL A 278 -1.65 5.73 -2.77
C VAL A 278 -0.60 6.14 -1.73
N PRO A 279 -0.66 7.36 -1.15
CA PRO A 279 0.36 7.88 -0.24
C PRO A 279 0.35 7.15 1.12
N TYR A 280 0.98 5.97 1.14
CA TYR A 280 0.94 4.98 2.22
C TYR A 280 1.47 5.51 3.57
N TRP A 281 2.36 6.50 3.56
CA TRP A 281 2.81 7.23 4.74
C TRP A 281 1.67 7.88 5.52
N ARG A 282 0.53 8.23 4.89
CA ARG A 282 -0.68 8.68 5.61
C ARG A 282 -1.24 7.63 6.57
N CYS A 283 -0.84 6.36 6.44
CA CYS A 283 -1.18 5.27 7.36
C CYS A 283 -0.20 5.11 8.52
N LEU A 284 0.95 5.79 8.48
CA LEU A 284 2.03 5.69 9.45
C LEU A 284 2.10 6.96 10.31
N GLU A 285 2.25 6.81 11.62
CA GLU A 285 2.34 7.97 12.53
C GLU A 285 3.73 8.62 12.44
N GLY A 286 3.77 9.96 12.35
CA GLY A 286 5.01 10.74 12.23
C GLY A 286 5.76 10.64 10.88
N ALA A 287 5.32 9.77 9.97
CA ALA A 287 5.98 9.52 8.70
C ALA A 287 6.00 10.75 7.77
N GLN A 288 7.12 10.96 7.09
CA GLN A 288 7.24 11.96 6.03
C GLN A 288 6.81 11.37 4.68
N PRO A 289 6.41 12.20 3.70
CA PRO A 289 6.10 11.72 2.36
C PRO A 289 7.31 11.08 1.67
N ASP A 290 7.12 9.98 0.95
CA ASP A 290 8.14 9.43 0.05
C ASP A 290 8.41 10.45 -1.07
N GLN A 291 9.59 11.06 -1.04
CA GLN A 291 9.94 12.13 -1.98
C GLN A 291 10.12 11.58 -3.40
N ALA A 292 10.61 10.35 -3.57
CA ALA A 292 10.77 9.74 -4.89
C ALA A 292 9.41 9.46 -5.54
N MET A 293 8.45 8.95 -4.75
CA MET A 293 7.08 8.76 -5.19
C MET A 293 6.37 10.09 -5.49
N CYS A 294 6.57 11.13 -4.66
CA CYS A 294 6.01 12.46 -4.92
C CYS A 294 6.57 13.11 -6.18
N THR A 295 7.89 13.03 -6.43
CA THR A 295 8.51 13.54 -7.65
C THR A 295 8.00 12.79 -8.88
N ARG A 296 8.02 11.45 -8.87
CA ARG A 296 7.55 10.61 -9.98
C ARG A 296 6.11 10.96 -10.38
N LEU A 297 5.19 11.04 -9.42
CA LEU A 297 3.78 11.32 -9.71
C LEU A 297 3.54 12.74 -10.23
N LEU A 298 4.36 13.71 -9.82
CA LEU A 298 4.31 15.06 -10.38
C LEU A 298 4.83 15.08 -11.83
N GLU A 299 5.97 14.44 -12.09
CA GLU A 299 6.57 14.33 -13.43
C GLU A 299 5.62 13.63 -14.42
N GLU A 300 5.11 12.46 -14.06
CA GLU A 300 4.13 11.71 -14.86
C GLU A 300 2.86 12.52 -15.11
N PHE A 301 2.33 13.24 -14.11
CA PHE A 301 1.19 14.13 -14.31
C PHE A 301 1.51 15.30 -15.25
N THR A 302 2.72 15.87 -15.20
CA THR A 302 3.12 16.94 -16.13
C THR A 302 3.30 16.46 -17.57
N ASP A 303 3.74 15.21 -17.77
CA ASP A 303 3.89 14.59 -19.09
C ASP A 303 2.56 14.12 -19.72
N LEU A 304 1.49 13.97 -18.91
CA LEU A 304 0.15 13.70 -19.44
C LEU A 304 -0.35 14.83 -20.36
N GLN A 305 -0.96 14.44 -21.48
CA GLN A 305 -1.71 15.35 -22.35
C GLN A 305 -2.81 16.08 -21.56
N GLU A 306 -3.15 17.34 -21.92
CA GLU A 306 -4.10 18.16 -21.16
C GLU A 306 -5.47 17.48 -20.92
N ALA A 307 -5.95 16.68 -21.88
CA ALA A 307 -7.17 15.88 -21.71
C ALA A 307 -7.08 14.90 -20.54
N ASN A 308 -5.93 14.26 -20.36
CA ASN A 308 -5.69 13.28 -19.30
C ASN A 308 -5.41 13.99 -17.97
N GLN A 309 -4.63 15.08 -17.95
CA GLN A 309 -4.47 15.94 -16.76
C GLN A 309 -5.83 16.42 -16.22
N GLY A 310 -6.71 16.86 -17.11
CA GLY A 310 -8.05 17.28 -16.74
C GLY A 310 -8.93 16.13 -16.25
N ALA A 311 -8.87 14.95 -16.88
CA ALA A 311 -9.57 13.75 -16.39
C ALA A 311 -9.12 13.36 -14.97
N TYR A 312 -7.81 13.31 -14.71
CA TYR A 312 -7.24 13.04 -13.40
C TYR A 312 -7.70 14.08 -12.37
N LEU A 313 -7.52 15.37 -12.65
CA LEU A 313 -7.96 16.45 -11.76
C LEU A 313 -9.46 16.37 -11.47
N LYS A 314 -10.32 16.08 -12.46
CA LYS A 314 -11.77 15.96 -12.26
C LYS A 314 -12.16 14.80 -11.36
N GLU A 315 -11.43 13.67 -11.36
CA GLU A 315 -11.65 12.60 -10.39
C GLU A 315 -11.28 13.06 -8.97
N TYR A 316 -10.07 13.62 -8.77
CA TYR A 316 -9.64 14.10 -7.45
C TYR A 316 -10.51 15.25 -6.90
N LEU A 317 -10.98 16.16 -7.76
CA LEU A 317 -11.94 17.21 -7.40
C LEU A 317 -13.27 16.62 -6.92
N PHE A 318 -13.79 15.59 -7.58
CA PHE A 318 -14.97 14.86 -7.14
C PHE A 318 -14.77 14.14 -5.79
N LEU A 319 -13.58 13.58 -5.53
CA LEU A 319 -13.26 12.97 -4.21
C LEU A 319 -13.28 14.01 -3.07
N HIS A 320 -12.87 15.25 -3.36
CA HIS A 320 -12.74 16.33 -2.38
C HIS A 320 -14.02 17.11 -2.06
N GLY A 321 -14.99 17.16 -2.98
CA GLY A 321 -16.22 17.92 -2.74
C GLY A 321 -16.89 18.48 -4.00
N TYR A 322 -16.16 18.60 -5.10
CA TYR A 322 -16.53 19.46 -6.22
C TYR A 322 -17.30 18.69 -7.30
N ASP A 323 -18.62 18.69 -7.17
CA ASP A 323 -19.55 17.96 -8.05
C ASP A 323 -19.92 18.71 -9.35
N ASN A 324 -19.39 19.92 -9.52
CA ASN A 324 -19.58 20.83 -10.66
C ASN A 324 -18.68 20.52 -11.89
N PHE A 325 -18.06 19.33 -11.93
CA PHE A 325 -17.15 18.91 -12.99
C PHE A 325 -17.65 17.64 -13.72
N ASP A 326 -17.75 17.72 -15.04
CA ASP A 326 -18.16 16.60 -15.90
C ASP A 326 -16.98 15.65 -16.13
N ARG A 327 -16.89 14.61 -15.29
CA ARG A 327 -15.91 13.52 -15.37
C ARG A 327 -16.00 12.67 -16.65
N SER A 328 -17.04 12.80 -17.47
CA SER A 328 -17.12 12.08 -18.76
C SER A 328 -16.23 12.70 -19.85
N LYS A 329 -15.69 13.92 -19.62
CA LYS A 329 -14.85 14.65 -20.57
C LYS A 329 -13.56 15.10 -19.90
N GLY A 330 -12.42 14.70 -20.47
CA GLY A 330 -11.10 15.08 -19.95
C GLY A 330 -10.84 16.59 -19.95
N PHE A 331 -11.26 17.30 -21.01
CA PHE A 331 -11.12 18.75 -21.09
C PHE A 331 -12.09 19.49 -20.14
N PHE A 332 -11.65 20.63 -19.63
CA PHE A 332 -12.49 21.60 -18.91
C PHE A 332 -13.18 22.55 -19.89
N ASN A 333 -14.51 22.68 -19.82
CA ASN A 333 -15.25 23.74 -20.51
C ASN A 333 -15.09 25.11 -19.83
N GLU A 334 -15.56 26.21 -20.42
CA GLU A 334 -15.33 27.57 -19.87
C GLU A 334 -15.89 27.78 -18.45
N THR A 335 -17.04 27.19 -18.12
CA THR A 335 -17.60 27.25 -16.76
C THR A 335 -16.74 26.43 -15.79
N GLU A 336 -16.29 25.24 -16.21
CA GLU A 336 -15.38 24.42 -15.40
C GLU A 336 -14.01 25.09 -15.20
N LYS A 337 -13.48 25.82 -16.20
CA LYS A 337 -12.24 26.60 -16.06
C LYS A 337 -12.39 27.71 -15.02
N GLN A 338 -13.55 28.37 -14.97
CA GLN A 338 -13.84 29.38 -13.93
C GLN A 338 -13.83 28.74 -12.53
N SER A 339 -14.56 27.64 -12.34
CA SER A 339 -14.55 26.91 -11.06
C SER A 339 -13.17 26.33 -10.71
N LEU A 340 -12.39 25.84 -11.68
CA LEU A 340 -11.03 25.36 -11.45
C LEU A 340 -10.12 26.49 -10.92
N ASN A 341 -10.22 27.69 -11.52
CA ASN A 341 -9.49 28.87 -11.06
C ASN A 341 -9.92 29.33 -9.65
N GLU A 342 -11.18 29.13 -9.27
CA GLU A 342 -11.66 29.37 -7.90
C GLU A 342 -11.06 28.36 -6.91
N VAL A 343 -11.05 27.07 -7.26
CA VAL A 343 -10.43 26.03 -6.41
C VAL A 343 -8.92 26.25 -6.29
N MET A 344 -8.22 26.62 -7.35
CA MET A 344 -6.79 26.94 -7.29
C MET A 344 -6.50 28.12 -6.35
N LYS A 345 -7.36 29.16 -6.35
CA LYS A 345 -7.28 30.28 -5.40
C LYS A 345 -7.57 29.85 -3.96
N GLN A 346 -8.64 29.08 -3.73
CA GLN A 346 -8.98 28.53 -2.40
C GLN A 346 -7.85 27.66 -1.84
N GLN A 347 -7.19 26.89 -2.70
CA GLN A 347 -6.10 25.99 -2.33
C GLN A 347 -4.71 26.67 -2.32
N ALA A 348 -4.61 27.95 -2.71
CA ALA A 348 -3.37 28.73 -2.82
C ALA A 348 -2.27 28.03 -3.65
N VAL A 349 -2.64 27.49 -4.82
CA VAL A 349 -1.76 26.77 -5.75
C VAL A 349 -1.63 27.50 -7.08
N ALA A 350 -0.43 27.47 -7.69
CA ALA A 350 -0.12 28.28 -8.87
C ALA A 350 -0.38 27.53 -10.19
N ASN A 351 -0.16 26.21 -10.22
CA ASN A 351 -0.32 25.39 -11.43
C ASN A 351 -1.18 24.12 -11.20
N LYS A 352 -1.49 23.41 -12.28
CA LYS A 352 -2.31 22.17 -12.26
C LYS A 352 -1.64 21.01 -11.50
N GLY A 353 -0.31 20.90 -11.55
CA GLY A 353 0.48 19.88 -10.85
C GLY A 353 0.50 20.11 -9.34
N ASP A 354 0.70 21.36 -8.89
CA ASP A 354 0.54 21.74 -7.48
C ASP A 354 -0.84 21.34 -6.94
N LEU A 355 -1.89 21.64 -7.72
CA LEU A 355 -3.27 21.30 -7.37
C LEU A 355 -3.46 19.78 -7.29
N PHE A 356 -2.99 19.04 -8.31
CA PHE A 356 -3.05 17.58 -8.36
C PHE A 356 -2.37 16.96 -7.13
N MET A 357 -1.10 17.31 -6.88
CA MET A 357 -0.34 16.78 -5.74
C MET A 357 -0.98 17.13 -4.40
N LYS A 358 -1.52 18.36 -4.25
CA LYS A 358 -2.23 18.75 -3.03
C LYS A 358 -3.51 17.94 -2.82
N LEU A 359 -4.37 17.82 -3.84
CA LEU A 359 -5.60 17.03 -3.76
C LEU A 359 -5.28 15.55 -3.49
N TRP A 360 -4.33 14.98 -4.22
CA TRP A 360 -3.88 13.59 -4.07
C TRP A 360 -3.33 13.29 -2.68
N MET A 361 -2.51 14.16 -2.09
CA MET A 361 -2.04 14.00 -0.71
C MET A 361 -3.15 14.15 0.34
N THR A 362 -4.22 14.89 0.07
CA THR A 362 -5.19 15.33 1.10
C THR A 362 -6.58 14.71 1.01
N VAL A 363 -6.81 13.72 0.12
CA VAL A 363 -8.12 13.04 -0.06
C VAL A 363 -8.83 12.75 1.28
N PRO A 364 -10.06 13.25 1.51
CA PRO A 364 -10.79 13.09 2.77
C PRO A 364 -11.44 11.70 2.82
N LEU A 365 -10.88 10.79 3.63
CA LEU A 365 -11.10 9.35 3.46
C LEU A 365 -12.58 8.94 3.55
N ASP A 366 -13.30 9.30 4.62
CA ASP A 366 -14.68 8.82 4.80
C ASP A 366 -15.69 9.52 3.86
N GLU A 367 -15.44 10.78 3.51
CA GLU A 367 -16.26 11.54 2.58
C GLU A 367 -16.09 11.02 1.14
N ALA A 368 -14.84 10.83 0.70
CA ALA A 368 -14.52 10.24 -0.60
C ALA A 368 -15.09 8.81 -0.72
N ARG A 369 -14.93 7.97 0.31
CA ARG A 369 -15.53 6.61 0.35
C ARG A 369 -17.05 6.63 0.23
N LYS A 370 -17.72 7.58 0.88
CA LYS A 370 -19.17 7.76 0.75
C LYS A 370 -19.54 8.20 -0.67
N ARG A 371 -18.89 9.23 -1.20
CA ARG A 371 -19.05 9.76 -2.57
C ARG A 371 -18.89 8.65 -3.62
N ILE A 372 -17.83 7.85 -3.52
CA ILE A 372 -17.56 6.70 -4.41
C ILE A 372 -18.66 5.64 -4.28
N ARG A 373 -19.07 5.28 -3.07
CA ARG A 373 -20.11 4.26 -2.83
C ARG A 373 -21.46 4.67 -3.41
N ASP A 374 -21.86 5.92 -3.23
CA ASP A 374 -23.13 6.43 -3.71
C ASP A 374 -23.10 6.66 -5.24
N ASN A 375 -21.97 7.11 -5.79
CA ASN A 375 -21.74 7.15 -7.24
C ASN A 375 -21.79 5.75 -7.89
N LYS A 376 -21.21 4.72 -7.26
CA LYS A 376 -21.26 3.33 -7.77
C LYS A 376 -22.71 2.82 -7.87
N LYS A 377 -23.54 3.03 -6.84
CA LYS A 377 -24.99 2.74 -6.90
C LYS A 377 -25.69 3.45 -8.07
N VAL A 378 -25.42 4.75 -8.26
CA VAL A 378 -26.05 5.55 -9.33
C VAL A 378 -25.62 5.06 -10.72
N VAL A 379 -24.37 4.64 -10.89
CA VAL A 379 -23.86 4.04 -12.13
C VAL A 379 -24.47 2.65 -12.37
N GLU A 380 -24.61 1.83 -11.33
CA GLU A 380 -25.25 0.51 -11.40
C GLU A 380 -26.72 0.61 -11.79
N LEU A 381 -27.49 1.53 -11.18
CA LEU A 381 -28.89 1.78 -11.54
C LEU A 381 -29.03 2.24 -13.00
N LYS A 382 -28.26 3.25 -13.42
CA LYS A 382 -28.25 3.71 -14.83
C LYS A 382 -27.87 2.61 -15.82
N ARG A 383 -26.99 1.67 -15.42
CA ARG A 383 -26.61 0.52 -16.24
C ARG A 383 -27.75 -0.50 -16.34
N GLN A 384 -28.53 -0.70 -15.29
CA GLN A 384 -29.73 -1.55 -15.30
C GLN A 384 -30.83 -0.93 -16.18
N GLU A 385 -31.11 0.36 -16.01
CA GLU A 385 -32.06 1.12 -16.84
C GLU A 385 -31.70 1.04 -18.34
N LEU A 386 -30.42 1.23 -18.68
CA LEU A 386 -29.93 1.12 -20.06
C LEU A 386 -30.06 -0.30 -20.62
N ALA A 387 -29.74 -1.33 -19.82
CA ALA A 387 -29.89 -2.72 -20.23
C ALA A 387 -31.37 -3.11 -20.43
N GLU A 388 -32.28 -2.61 -19.59
CA GLU A 388 -33.72 -2.76 -19.81
C GLU A 388 -34.20 -2.04 -21.08
N ALA A 389 -33.75 -0.82 -21.33
CA ALA A 389 -34.09 -0.06 -22.54
C ALA A 389 -33.62 -0.78 -23.80
N GLN A 390 -32.38 -1.31 -23.80
CA GLN A 390 -31.83 -2.13 -24.88
C GLN A 390 -32.64 -3.42 -25.09
N ARG A 391 -33.00 -4.13 -24.02
CA ARG A 391 -33.83 -5.34 -24.09
C ARG A 391 -35.22 -5.04 -24.64
N LYS A 392 -35.85 -3.94 -24.22
CA LYS A 392 -37.16 -3.49 -24.74
C LYS A 392 -37.07 -3.12 -26.22
N ALA A 393 -36.01 -2.44 -26.65
CA ALA A 393 -35.77 -2.11 -28.06
C ALA A 393 -35.57 -3.36 -28.93
N GLN A 394 -34.75 -4.32 -28.48
CA GLN A 394 -34.53 -5.60 -29.18
C GLN A 394 -35.83 -6.41 -29.33
N LEU A 395 -36.68 -6.44 -28.30
CA LEU A 395 -37.99 -7.10 -28.35
C LEU A 395 -38.93 -6.43 -29.38
N ILE A 396 -38.96 -5.09 -29.44
CA ILE A 396 -39.74 -4.35 -30.43
C ILE A 396 -39.22 -4.60 -31.85
N GLU A 397 -37.91 -4.67 -32.06
CA GLU A 397 -37.31 -4.98 -33.36
C GLU A 397 -37.61 -6.42 -33.80
N ALA A 398 -37.49 -7.39 -32.89
CA ALA A 398 -37.86 -8.78 -33.15
C ALA A 398 -39.35 -8.93 -33.48
N GLN A 399 -40.24 -8.20 -32.79
CA GLN A 399 -41.67 -8.18 -33.09
C GLN A 399 -41.97 -7.57 -34.47
N LYS A 400 -41.27 -6.49 -34.87
CA LYS A 400 -41.39 -5.93 -36.23
C LYS A 400 -40.96 -6.93 -37.30
N LYS A 401 -39.78 -7.53 -37.15
CA LYS A 401 -39.25 -8.56 -38.08
C LYS A 401 -40.18 -9.77 -38.17
N ALA A 402 -40.76 -10.21 -37.05
CA ALA A 402 -41.76 -11.28 -37.04
C ALA A 402 -43.07 -10.90 -37.76
N ALA A 403 -43.57 -9.67 -37.56
CA ALA A 403 -44.77 -9.18 -38.23
C ALA A 403 -44.56 -8.96 -39.74
N GLU A 404 -43.36 -8.53 -40.16
CA GLU A 404 -42.95 -8.42 -41.56
C GLU A 404 -42.86 -9.80 -42.22
N ALA A 405 -42.24 -10.78 -41.55
CA ALA A 405 -42.22 -12.17 -42.01
C ALA A 405 -43.63 -12.78 -42.14
N GLN A 406 -44.53 -12.50 -41.18
CA GLN A 406 -45.93 -12.95 -41.26
C GLN A 406 -46.69 -12.29 -42.42
N ARG A 407 -46.44 -11.01 -42.71
CA ARG A 407 -47.04 -10.32 -43.86
C ARG A 407 -46.54 -10.87 -45.20
N ALA A 408 -45.26 -11.26 -45.29
CA ALA A 408 -44.68 -11.86 -46.49
C ALA A 408 -45.24 -13.25 -46.83
N VAL A 409 -45.98 -13.89 -45.92
CA VAL A 409 -46.56 -15.24 -46.07
C VAL A 409 -48.06 -15.20 -46.40
N GLN A 410 -48.71 -14.03 -46.41
CA GLN A 410 -50.14 -13.93 -46.75
C GLN A 410 -50.35 -13.97 -48.28
N PRO A 411 -51.20 -14.88 -48.81
CA PRO A 411 -51.45 -14.99 -50.25
C PRO A 411 -52.32 -13.83 -50.77
N GLN A 412 -52.07 -13.41 -52.00
CA GLN A 412 -52.83 -12.33 -52.65
C GLN A 412 -54.29 -12.74 -52.94
N PRO A 413 -55.28 -11.84 -52.79
CA PRO A 413 -56.66 -12.10 -53.18
C PRO A 413 -56.78 -12.35 -54.69
N GLN A 414 -57.51 -13.40 -55.09
CA GLN A 414 -57.71 -13.75 -56.49
C GLN A 414 -58.69 -12.78 -57.18
N ALA A 415 -58.26 -12.15 -58.27
CA ALA A 415 -59.14 -11.40 -59.16
C ALA A 415 -59.84 -12.35 -60.16
N GLN A 416 -61.12 -12.10 -60.43
CA GLN A 416 -61.93 -12.89 -61.37
C GLN A 416 -61.73 -12.44 -62.84
N PRO A 417 -62.03 -13.31 -63.84
CA PRO A 417 -61.43 -13.21 -65.17
C PRO A 417 -62.14 -12.28 -66.17
N GLN A 418 -61.41 -11.85 -67.20
CA GLN A 418 -61.95 -11.22 -68.41
C GLN A 418 -61.86 -12.17 -69.64
N PRO A 419 -62.67 -11.97 -70.70
CA PRO A 419 -62.80 -12.93 -71.81
C PRO A 419 -61.68 -12.87 -72.87
N GLN A 420 -61.56 -13.95 -73.64
CA GLN A 420 -60.58 -14.14 -74.72
C GLN A 420 -61.02 -13.54 -76.07
N PRO A 421 -60.07 -13.06 -76.90
CA PRO A 421 -60.18 -13.08 -78.36
C PRO A 421 -59.51 -14.33 -78.97
N LEU A 422 -60.02 -14.84 -80.10
CA LEU A 422 -59.47 -15.98 -80.85
C LEU A 422 -58.40 -15.56 -81.91
N PRO A 423 -57.61 -16.50 -82.47
CA PRO A 423 -56.30 -16.20 -83.08
C PRO A 423 -56.26 -16.11 -84.62
N ALA A 424 -55.12 -15.65 -85.15
CA ALA A 424 -54.72 -15.73 -86.57
C ALA A 424 -53.24 -16.19 -86.69
N ALA A 425 -52.84 -16.75 -87.84
CA ALA A 425 -51.65 -17.62 -87.97
C ALA A 425 -51.17 -17.74 -89.46
N VAL A 426 -49.99 -18.27 -89.85
CA VAL A 426 -48.84 -18.88 -89.12
C VAL A 426 -47.56 -18.99 -89.99
N GLN A 427 -46.35 -19.00 -89.39
CA GLN A 427 -45.05 -19.51 -89.95
C GLN A 427 -44.42 -18.81 -91.20
N PRO A 428 -43.16 -19.16 -91.64
CA PRO A 428 -42.08 -19.95 -91.00
C PRO A 428 -40.66 -19.28 -90.96
N LYS A 429 -39.71 -20.02 -90.35
CA LYS A 429 -38.22 -19.90 -90.38
C LYS A 429 -37.62 -19.97 -91.81
N PRO A 430 -36.33 -19.60 -92.08
CA PRO A 430 -35.09 -19.94 -91.31
C PRO A 430 -34.09 -18.74 -91.18
N LYS A 431 -32.77 -18.82 -90.90
CA LYS A 431 -31.76 -19.90 -90.70
C LYS A 431 -30.63 -19.41 -89.72
N ALA A 432 -29.49 -20.11 -89.66
CA ALA A 432 -28.21 -19.70 -89.04
C ALA A 432 -27.02 -20.14 -89.93
N PRO A 433 -25.78 -19.67 -89.69
CA PRO A 433 -24.79 -20.52 -88.99
C PRO A 433 -23.84 -19.77 -88.01
N ALA A 434 -22.90 -20.51 -87.39
CA ALA A 434 -21.88 -20.06 -86.41
C ALA A 434 -20.61 -19.48 -87.10
N ALA A 435 -19.52 -19.03 -86.45
CA ALA A 435 -19.02 -19.07 -85.05
C ALA A 435 -18.16 -17.78 -84.78
N THR A 436 -17.19 -17.59 -83.84
CA THR A 436 -16.36 -18.42 -82.92
C THR A 436 -15.86 -17.60 -81.69
N GLY A 437 -15.81 -18.21 -80.49
CA GLY A 437 -14.83 -17.92 -79.41
C GLY A 437 -14.90 -16.56 -78.65
N ASP A 438 -14.24 -16.39 -77.48
CA ASP A 438 -13.63 -17.39 -76.58
C ASP A 438 -13.37 -16.83 -75.15
N SER A 439 -13.55 -17.66 -74.11
CA SER A 439 -13.03 -17.52 -72.73
C SER A 439 -13.53 -16.33 -71.86
N LYS A 440 -13.59 -16.35 -70.51
CA LYS A 440 -13.19 -17.33 -69.47
C LYS A 440 -14.26 -17.53 -68.37
N GLU A 441 -14.12 -18.61 -67.62
CA GLU A 441 -14.92 -19.05 -66.45
C GLU A 441 -14.56 -18.26 -65.16
N LYS A 442 -15.42 -18.08 -64.13
CA LYS A 442 -16.03 -19.04 -63.14
C LYS A 442 -14.97 -19.75 -62.25
N PRO A 443 -15.29 -20.29 -61.04
CA PRO A 443 -16.60 -20.62 -60.42
C PRO A 443 -16.86 -19.89 -59.05
N MET A 444 -18.06 -19.90 -58.43
CA MET A 444 -18.61 -20.89 -57.47
C MET A 444 -17.56 -21.64 -56.61
N GLY A 445 -17.67 -21.84 -55.28
CA GLY A 445 -18.76 -21.54 -54.33
C GLY A 445 -19.18 -22.82 -53.58
N LEU A 446 -18.96 -22.89 -52.25
CA LEU A 446 -19.30 -24.04 -51.39
C LEU A 446 -19.53 -23.63 -49.92
N GLY A 447 -20.09 -24.54 -49.11
CA GLY A 447 -20.64 -24.30 -47.76
C GLY A 447 -19.69 -24.54 -46.56
N PRO A 448 -20.22 -24.51 -45.32
CA PRO A 448 -19.46 -24.30 -44.08
C PRO A 448 -19.07 -25.58 -43.30
N VAL A 449 -18.09 -25.44 -42.39
CA VAL A 449 -17.73 -26.40 -41.32
C VAL A 449 -17.34 -25.62 -40.04
N ASN A 450 -17.47 -26.25 -38.86
CA ASN A 450 -17.16 -25.70 -37.54
C ASN A 450 -15.67 -25.90 -37.13
N GLU A 451 -15.34 -25.42 -35.91
CA GLU A 451 -14.16 -25.77 -35.08
C GLU A 451 -12.80 -25.25 -35.59
N PHE A 452 -11.91 -24.69 -34.75
CA PHE A 452 -11.87 -24.55 -33.27
C PHE A 452 -11.93 -23.09 -32.80
#